data_AF-A0A6L7A6W4-F1
#
_entry.id   AF-A0A6L7A6W4-F1
#
_cell.length_a   1.000
_cell.length_b   1.000
_cell.length_c   1.000
_cell.angle_alpha   90.00
_cell.angle_beta   90.00
_cell.angle_gamma   90.00
#
_symmetry.space_group_name_H-M   'P 1'
#
loop_
_entity.id
_entity.type
_entity.pdbx_description
1 polymer ?
#
loop_
_entity_poly.entity_id
_entity_poly.type
_entity_poly.pdbx_seq_one_letter_code
_entity_poly.pdbx_strand_id
1 'polypeptide(L)'
;MMILVTGGARSGKSRHAEVLIGDSSQVLYIATSQILDDEMAARIEHHRQGRPEHWRTVERWQHLDELIHADINPNEVVLLECVTTMVTNLLFDYGGDKDPDEWDYQAMEQAINAEIQSL
;
A
#
# COMPACT_ATOMS: atom_id res chain seq x y z
N MET A 1 -3.85 -16.08 -4.89
CA MET A 1 -2.69 -16.43 -4.03
C MET A 1 -2.11 -15.14 -3.51
N MET A 2 -1.87 -15.02 -2.20
CA MET A 2 -1.27 -13.81 -1.60
C MET A 2 0.14 -14.12 -1.12
N ILE A 3 1.08 -13.20 -1.34
CA ILE A 3 2.46 -13.28 -0.87
C ILE A 3 2.74 -12.06 0.01
N LEU A 4 3.16 -12.28 1.25
CA LEU A 4 3.59 -11.22 2.15
C LEU A 4 5.12 -11.09 2.13
N VAL A 5 5.61 -9.90 1.81
CA VAL A 5 7.04 -9.55 1.86
C VAL A 5 7.28 -8.63 3.07
N THR A 6 8.14 -9.04 3.99
CA THR A 6 8.42 -8.31 5.24
C THR A 6 9.93 -8.21 5.54
N GLY A 7 10.31 -7.35 6.50
CA GLY A 7 11.70 -7.02 6.84
C GLY A 7 11.90 -5.55 7.27
N GLY A 8 13.03 -5.25 7.93
CA GLY A 8 13.33 -3.92 8.49
C GLY A 8 13.58 -2.81 7.45
N ALA A 9 13.61 -1.54 7.88
CA ALA A 9 13.81 -0.41 6.98
C ALA A 9 15.05 -0.58 6.07
N ARG A 10 14.93 -0.22 4.78
CA ARG A 10 16.00 -0.31 3.76
C ARG A 10 16.58 -1.72 3.52
N SER A 11 15.86 -2.78 3.90
CA SER A 11 16.29 -4.16 3.67
C SER A 11 16.11 -4.68 2.23
N GLY A 12 15.66 -3.85 1.28
CA GLY A 12 15.48 -4.25 -0.12
C GLY A 12 14.18 -4.99 -0.46
N LYS A 13 13.16 -4.95 0.42
CA LYS A 13 11.86 -5.63 0.21
C LYS A 13 11.16 -5.23 -1.08
N SER A 14 11.09 -3.94 -1.39
CA SER A 14 10.40 -3.42 -2.57
C SER A 14 11.00 -4.02 -3.84
N ARG A 15 12.33 -3.97 -3.95
CA ARG A 15 13.07 -4.63 -5.03
C ARG A 15 12.83 -6.14 -5.07
N HIS A 16 12.77 -6.80 -3.93
CA HIS A 16 12.47 -8.24 -3.88
C HIS A 16 11.04 -8.54 -4.38
N ALA A 17 10.05 -7.74 -3.98
CA ALA A 17 8.68 -7.86 -4.44
C ALA A 17 8.56 -7.64 -5.96
N GLU A 18 9.27 -6.64 -6.51
CA GLU A 18 9.35 -6.43 -7.97
C GLU A 18 9.96 -7.63 -8.71
N VAL A 19 11.00 -8.26 -8.15
CA VAL A 19 11.58 -9.49 -8.73
C VAL A 19 10.58 -10.65 -8.71
N LEU A 20 9.75 -10.77 -7.66
CA LEU A 20 8.71 -11.79 -7.58
C LEU A 20 7.61 -11.59 -8.63
N ILE A 21 7.34 -10.35 -9.04
CA ILE A 21 6.38 -10.02 -10.10
C ILE A 21 6.92 -10.43 -11.47
N GLY A 22 8.24 -10.37 -11.66
CA GLY A 22 8.91 -10.81 -12.89
C GLY A 22 8.43 -10.04 -14.14
N ASP A 23 8.29 -10.76 -15.26
CA ASP A 23 7.91 -10.18 -16.57
C ASP A 23 6.39 -10.04 -16.77
N SER A 24 5.64 -9.88 -15.68
CA SER A 24 4.18 -9.75 -15.75
C SER A 24 3.77 -8.55 -16.61
N SER A 25 2.92 -8.83 -17.60
CA SER A 25 2.49 -7.82 -18.59
C SER A 25 1.41 -6.86 -18.06
N GLN A 26 0.73 -7.22 -16.97
CA GLN A 26 -0.29 -6.41 -16.32
C GLN A 26 0.00 -6.35 -14.82
N VAL A 27 0.35 -5.15 -14.36
CA VAL A 27 0.67 -4.91 -12.95
C VAL A 27 -0.07 -3.68 -12.47
N LEU A 28 -0.78 -3.83 -11.35
CA LEU A 28 -1.34 -2.73 -10.57
C LEU A 28 -0.45 -2.51 -9.34
N TYR A 29 0.22 -1.37 -9.30
CA TYR A 29 0.88 -0.88 -8.09
C TYR A 29 -0.06 0.00 -7.28
N ILE A 30 -0.30 -0.35 -6.03
CA ILE A 30 -1.08 0.44 -5.08
C ILE A 30 -0.11 1.10 -4.11
N ALA A 31 0.08 2.41 -4.27
CA ALA A 31 0.90 3.25 -3.42
C ALA A 31 0.05 3.71 -2.22
N THR A 32 0.46 3.33 -1.01
CA THR A 32 -0.26 3.76 0.21
C THR A 32 0.38 5.00 0.83
N SER A 33 1.57 5.40 0.41
CA SER A 33 2.26 6.60 0.90
C SER A 33 1.65 7.89 0.36
N GLN A 34 1.46 8.86 1.25
CA GLN A 34 1.12 10.23 0.88
C GLN A 34 2.40 11.07 0.68
N ILE A 35 2.38 11.99 -0.28
CA ILE A 35 3.45 12.98 -0.46
C ILE A 35 3.21 14.11 0.55
N LEU A 36 3.83 13.99 1.73
CA LEU A 36 3.68 14.97 2.82
C LEU A 36 4.85 15.96 2.88
N ASP A 37 5.98 15.64 2.25
CA ASP A 37 7.16 16.48 2.18
C ASP A 37 7.96 16.26 0.88
N ASP A 38 8.86 17.19 0.57
CA ASP A 38 9.69 17.19 -0.64
C ASP A 38 10.67 16.01 -0.68
N GLU A 39 11.09 15.48 0.47
CA GLU A 39 11.98 14.31 0.54
C GLU A 39 11.23 13.05 0.11
N MET A 40 10.00 12.88 0.57
CA MET A 40 9.08 11.81 0.19
C MET A 40 8.71 11.92 -1.29
N ALA A 41 8.46 13.14 -1.79
CA ALA A 41 8.21 13.38 -3.20
C ALA A 41 9.38 12.89 -4.07
N ALA A 42 10.62 13.29 -3.74
CA ALA A 42 11.81 12.88 -4.47
C ALA A 42 12.04 11.36 -4.43
N ARG A 43 11.75 10.72 -3.30
CA ARG A 43 11.86 9.25 -3.15
C ARG A 43 10.81 8.50 -3.98
N ILE A 44 9.56 8.96 -3.94
CA ILE A 44 8.48 8.38 -4.74
C ILE A 44 8.79 8.52 -6.22
N GLU A 45 9.27 9.68 -6.65
CA GLU A 45 9.67 9.91 -8.04
C GLU A 45 10.80 8.98 -8.48
N HIS A 46 11.83 8.79 -7.64
CA HIS A 46 12.89 7.82 -7.92
C HIS A 46 12.35 6.39 -8.06
N HIS A 47 11.39 6.00 -7.22
CA HIS A 47 10.73 4.69 -7.34
C HIS A 47 9.80 4.59 -8.55
N ARG A 48 9.14 5.67 -8.97
CA ARG A 48 8.35 5.69 -10.23
C ARG A 48 9.25 5.48 -11.44
N GLN A 49 10.40 6.15 -11.49
CA GLN A 49 11.37 6.01 -12.59
C GLN A 49 11.99 4.62 -12.68
N GLY A 50 12.07 3.88 -11.57
CA GLY A 50 12.55 2.51 -11.55
C GLY A 50 11.53 1.46 -12.04
N ARG A 51 10.25 1.83 -12.16
CA ARG A 51 9.18 0.90 -12.54
C ARG A 51 8.95 0.89 -14.05
N PRO A 52 8.57 -0.28 -14.62
CA PRO A 52 8.21 -0.35 -16.03
C PRO A 52 7.03 0.57 -16.38
N GLU A 53 7.08 1.22 -17.55
CA GLU A 53 6.03 2.17 -17.99
C GLU A 53 4.65 1.53 -18.12
N HIS A 54 4.57 0.21 -18.33
CA HIS A 54 3.30 -0.51 -18.45
C HIS A 54 2.60 -0.75 -17.10
N TRP A 55 3.24 -0.44 -15.98
CA TRP A 55 2.63 -0.59 -14.65
C TRP A 55 1.62 0.53 -14.40
N ARG A 56 0.39 0.14 -14.07
CA ARG A 56 -0.61 1.10 -13.60
C ARG A 56 -0.36 1.39 -12.13
N THR A 57 -0.27 2.66 -11.77
CA THR A 57 -0.11 3.09 -10.36
C THR A 57 -1.38 3.78 -9.88
N VAL A 58 -1.86 3.42 -8.69
CA VAL A 58 -2.97 4.07 -7.98
C VAL A 58 -2.51 4.42 -6.58
N GLU A 59 -2.77 5.64 -6.13
CA GLU A 59 -2.56 6.07 -4.75
C GLU A 59 -3.84 5.81 -3.95
N ARG A 60 -3.81 4.86 -3.02
CA ARG A 60 -4.98 4.46 -2.22
C ARG A 60 -4.55 3.69 -0.96
N TRP A 61 -5.20 3.96 0.17
CA TRP A 61 -4.98 3.26 1.46
C TRP A 61 -6.28 2.84 2.18
N GLN A 62 -7.43 3.03 1.53
CA GLN A 62 -8.79 2.71 1.99
C GLN A 62 -9.60 2.16 0.82
N HIS A 63 -10.65 1.38 1.09
CA HIS A 63 -11.50 0.79 0.07
C HIS A 63 -10.67 0.03 -0.98
N LEU A 64 -9.75 -0.80 -0.50
CA LEU A 64 -8.86 -1.58 -1.34
C LEU A 64 -9.58 -2.76 -2.01
N ASP A 65 -10.71 -3.18 -1.46
CA ASP A 65 -11.66 -4.12 -2.05
C ASP A 65 -12.19 -3.62 -3.41
N GLU A 66 -12.28 -2.31 -3.63
CA GLU A 66 -12.61 -1.75 -4.95
C GLU A 66 -11.50 -1.97 -6.00
N LEU A 67 -10.27 -2.22 -5.58
CA LEU A 67 -9.12 -2.49 -6.45
C LEU A 67 -8.74 -3.97 -6.50
N ILE A 68 -8.98 -4.70 -5.41
CA ILE A 68 -8.64 -6.11 -5.22
C ILE A 68 -9.96 -6.85 -4.97
N HIS A 69 -10.60 -7.30 -6.05
CA HIS A 69 -11.88 -8.00 -5.99
C HIS A 69 -11.88 -9.28 -6.84
N ALA A 70 -12.91 -10.12 -6.69
CA ALA A 70 -13.00 -11.42 -7.34
C ALA A 70 -12.97 -11.36 -8.88
N ASP A 71 -13.40 -10.24 -9.46
CA ASP A 71 -13.48 -10.03 -10.92
C ASP A 71 -12.20 -9.42 -11.53
N ILE A 72 -11.11 -9.26 -10.76
CA ILE A 72 -9.84 -8.82 -11.35
C ILE A 72 -9.35 -9.82 -12.40
N ASN A 73 -8.63 -9.32 -13.40
CA ASN A 73 -8.06 -10.21 -14.41
C ASN A 73 -7.13 -11.23 -13.74
N PRO A 74 -7.32 -12.54 -13.93
CA PRO A 74 -6.48 -13.55 -13.29
C PRO A 74 -4.99 -13.46 -13.67
N ASN A 75 -4.65 -12.70 -14.72
CA ASN A 75 -3.29 -12.43 -15.16
C ASN A 75 -2.73 -11.07 -14.66
N GLU A 76 -3.54 -10.25 -13.99
CA GLU A 76 -3.08 -9.00 -13.38
C GLU A 76 -2.43 -9.29 -12.03
N VAL A 77 -1.20 -8.81 -11.84
CA VAL A 77 -0.50 -8.90 -10.56
C VAL A 77 -0.69 -7.60 -9.80
N VAL A 78 -1.13 -7.69 -8.54
CA VAL A 78 -1.29 -6.52 -7.67
C VAL A 78 -0.12 -6.46 -6.70
N LEU A 79 0.53 -5.30 -6.63
CA LEU A 79 1.55 -4.96 -5.64
C LEU A 79 1.05 -3.82 -4.77
N LEU A 80 0.73 -4.11 -3.51
CA LEU A 80 0.41 -3.10 -2.50
C LEU A 80 1.66 -2.75 -1.69
N GLU A 81 2.02 -1.46 -1.68
CA GLU A 81 3.18 -0.97 -0.97
C GLU A 81 2.90 0.36 -0.24
N CYS A 82 3.02 0.45 1.09
CA CYS A 82 3.22 -0.63 2.06
C CYS A 82 2.14 -0.66 3.15
N VAL A 83 1.94 -1.85 3.72
CA VAL A 83 0.90 -2.10 4.73
C VAL A 83 1.10 -1.24 5.97
N THR A 84 2.33 -0.99 6.41
CA THR A 84 2.57 -0.14 7.59
C THR A 84 2.16 1.31 7.34
N THR A 85 2.44 1.87 6.17
CA THR A 85 2.01 3.23 5.82
C THR A 85 0.50 3.32 5.63
N MET A 86 -0.13 2.28 5.09
CA MET A 86 -1.59 2.17 5.03
C MET A 86 -2.21 2.25 6.42
N VAL A 87 -1.72 1.43 7.36
CA VAL A 87 -2.17 1.42 8.76
C VAL A 87 -1.96 2.80 9.40
N THR A 88 -0.80 3.44 9.17
CA THR A 88 -0.54 4.79 9.67
C THR A 88 -1.58 5.80 9.16
N ASN A 89 -1.87 5.81 7.86
CA ASN A 89 -2.86 6.73 7.30
C ASN A 89 -4.25 6.46 7.88
N LEU A 90 -4.65 5.17 7.99
CA LEU A 90 -5.93 4.80 8.60
C LEU A 90 -6.05 5.29 10.04
N LEU A 91 -4.99 5.14 10.86
CA LEU A 91 -4.97 5.65 12.23
C LEU A 91 -5.21 7.16 12.28
N PHE A 92 -4.53 7.93 11.44
CA PHE A 92 -4.73 9.38 11.36
C PHE A 92 -6.13 9.75 10.85
N ASP A 93 -6.65 9.05 9.85
CA ASP A 93 -7.99 9.29 9.32
C ASP A 93 -9.08 9.02 10.38
N TYR A 94 -8.94 7.95 11.17
CA TYR A 94 -9.88 7.66 12.28
C TYR A 94 -9.69 8.59 13.49
N GLY A 95 -8.44 8.96 13.80
CA GLY A 95 -8.12 9.83 14.92
C GLY A 95 -8.56 11.28 14.71
N GLY A 96 -8.51 11.74 13.46
CA GLY A 96 -8.76 13.12 13.09
C GLY A 96 -7.84 14.08 13.86
N ASP A 97 -8.38 15.24 14.24
CA ASP A 97 -7.64 16.29 14.95
C ASP A 97 -7.53 16.07 16.48
N LYS A 98 -8.01 14.93 16.99
CA LYS A 98 -7.94 14.62 18.42
C LYS A 98 -6.50 14.35 18.85
N ASP A 99 -6.21 14.63 20.11
CA ASP A 99 -4.95 14.19 20.71
C ASP A 99 -4.84 12.65 20.63
N PRO A 100 -3.69 12.08 20.25
CA PRO A 100 -3.48 10.63 20.23
C PRO A 100 -3.78 9.91 21.55
N ASP A 101 -3.71 10.61 22.69
CA ASP A 101 -4.10 10.06 23.99
C ASP A 101 -5.63 9.89 24.14
N GLU A 102 -6.42 10.55 23.30
CA GLU A 102 -7.89 10.47 23.25
C GLU A 102 -8.43 9.54 22.16
N TRP A 103 -7.54 8.90 21.40
CA TRP A 103 -7.93 7.98 20.32
C TRP A 103 -8.54 6.68 20.86
N ASP A 104 -9.62 6.23 20.22
CA ASP A 104 -10.19 4.90 20.48
C ASP A 104 -9.43 3.85 19.68
N TYR A 105 -8.27 3.43 20.20
CA TYR A 105 -7.42 2.42 19.55
C TYR A 105 -8.13 1.09 19.33
N GLN A 106 -9.12 0.74 20.16
CA GLN A 106 -9.87 -0.50 19.99
C GLN A 106 -10.80 -0.42 18.78
N ALA A 107 -11.54 0.69 18.63
CA ALA A 107 -12.37 0.90 17.45
C ALA A 107 -11.52 1.02 16.18
N MET A 108 -10.37 1.70 16.25
CA MET A 108 -9.43 1.81 15.12
C MET A 108 -8.88 0.46 14.69
N GLU A 109 -8.43 -0.38 15.64
CA GLU A 109 -7.94 -1.73 15.35
C GLU A 109 -9.02 -2.58 14.68
N GLN A 110 -10.27 -2.52 15.16
CA GLN A 110 -11.39 -3.22 14.52
C GLN A 110 -11.60 -2.77 13.07
N ALA A 111 -11.58 -1.46 12.83
CA ALA A 111 -11.81 -0.91 11.50
C ALA A 111 -10.65 -1.22 10.53
N ILE A 112 -9.40 -1.15 10.99
CA ILE A 112 -8.22 -1.53 10.21
C ILE A 112 -8.25 -3.04 9.88
N ASN A 113 -8.62 -3.88 10.85
CA ASN A 113 -8.77 -5.31 10.61
C ASN A 113 -9.87 -5.61 9.60
N ALA A 114 -10.97 -4.86 9.60
CA ALA A 114 -12.03 -5.01 8.61
C ALA A 114 -11.53 -4.69 7.19
N GLU A 115 -10.78 -3.60 7.01
CA GLU A 115 -10.17 -3.23 5.72
C GLU A 115 -9.18 -4.30 5.23
N ILE A 116 -8.36 -4.88 6.12
CA ILE A 116 -7.42 -5.96 5.77
C ILE A 116 -8.17 -7.25 5.41
N GLN A 117 -9.27 -7.57 6.09
CA GLN A 117 -10.06 -8.77 5.85
C GLN A 117 -10.89 -8.71 4.57
N SER A 118 -11.13 -7.51 4.02
CA SER A 118 -11.78 -7.35 2.73
C SER A 118 -10.88 -7.58 1.51
N LEU A 119 -9.57 -7.73 1.73
CA LEU A 119 -8.57 -8.07 0.70
C LEU A 119 -8.56 -9.58 0.37
#